data_AF-A0A1A6HMH1-F1
#
_entry.id   AF-A0A1A6HMH1-F1
#
_cell.length_a   1.000
_cell.length_b   1.000
_cell.length_c   1.000
_cell.angle_alpha   90.00
_cell.angle_beta   90.00
_cell.angle_gamma   90.00
#
_symmetry.space_group_name_H-M   'P 1'
#
loop_
_entity.id
_entity.type
_entity.pdbx_description
1 polymer ?
#
loop_
_entity_poly.entity_id
_entity_poly.type
_entity_poly.pdbx_seq_one_letter_code
_entity_poly.pdbx_strand_id
1 'polypeptide(L)'
;KLLRKKRSNFAELKVKCLGKFALKTLQKARRKLIYEKAKHYDKEYRQMYQTEIRIARMTRKAGYLCVPVHWKLAFVIRILGINCVSPKVHKVLRLLSLPQIFHGTFAKLNKALINILTTSVNELIYKRGYGKISKKRIALTDHSLIAQSFGKYGIICMKDLIHEIYTDG
;
A
#
# COMPACT_ATOMS: atom_id res chain seq x y z
N LYS A 1 -54.21 -8.80 -13.44
CA LYS A 1 -53.13 -8.72 -12.41
C LYS A 1 -51.76 -9.20 -12.92
N LEU A 2 -51.66 -10.29 -13.70
CA LEU A 2 -50.38 -10.88 -14.14
C LEU A 2 -49.55 -9.99 -15.09
N LEU A 3 -50.18 -9.33 -16.07
CA LEU A 3 -49.51 -8.47 -17.06
C LEU A 3 -48.85 -7.23 -16.42
N ARG A 4 -49.50 -6.62 -15.42
CA ARG A 4 -48.95 -5.48 -14.67
C ARG A 4 -47.70 -5.89 -13.89
N LYS A 5 -47.69 -7.09 -13.31
CA LYS A 5 -46.52 -7.68 -12.60
C LYS A 5 -45.35 -7.97 -13.56
N LYS A 6 -45.64 -8.51 -14.75
CA LYS A 6 -44.62 -8.69 -15.81
C LYS A 6 -44.00 -7.37 -16.25
N ARG A 7 -44.80 -6.32 -16.49
CA ARG A 7 -44.31 -4.98 -16.86
C ARG A 7 -43.42 -4.34 -15.77
N SER A 8 -43.81 -4.49 -14.50
CA SER A 8 -43.00 -4.03 -13.35
C SER A 8 -41.64 -4.73 -13.29
N ASN A 9 -41.62 -6.06 -13.42
CA ASN A 9 -40.38 -6.84 -13.41
C ASN A 9 -39.46 -6.46 -14.59
N PHE A 10 -40.01 -6.24 -15.78
CA PHE A 10 -39.24 -5.77 -16.94
C PHE A 10 -38.65 -4.37 -16.72
N ALA A 11 -39.39 -3.45 -16.09
CA ALA A 11 -38.89 -2.13 -15.73
C ALA A 11 -37.73 -2.22 -14.73
N GLU A 12 -37.84 -3.05 -13.69
CA GLU A 12 -36.76 -3.29 -12.73
C GLU A 12 -35.51 -3.89 -13.39
N LEU A 13 -35.69 -4.88 -14.28
CA LEU A 13 -34.58 -5.47 -15.04
C LEU A 13 -33.89 -4.42 -15.92
N LYS A 14 -34.66 -3.55 -16.56
CA LYS A 14 -34.12 -2.46 -17.39
C LYS A 14 -33.30 -1.47 -16.55
N VAL A 15 -33.79 -1.07 -15.38
CA VAL A 15 -33.06 -0.22 -14.42
C VAL A 15 -31.77 -0.91 -13.95
N LYS A 16 -31.83 -2.21 -13.60
CA LYS A 16 -30.65 -3.00 -13.20
C LYS A 16 -29.62 -3.08 -14.33
N CYS A 17 -30.05 -3.26 -15.57
CA CYS A 17 -29.16 -3.29 -16.74
C CYS A 17 -28.46 -1.94 -16.97
N LEU A 18 -29.20 -0.83 -16.87
CA LEU A 18 -28.64 0.52 -16.97
C LEU A 18 -27.61 0.79 -15.86
N GLY A 19 -27.92 0.39 -14.62
CA GLY A 19 -26.99 0.49 -13.49
C GLY A 19 -25.70 -0.31 -13.71
N LYS A 20 -25.80 -1.54 -14.21
CA LYS A 20 -24.62 -2.36 -14.57
C LYS A 20 -23.79 -1.71 -15.68
N PHE A 21 -24.43 -1.08 -16.67
CA PHE A 21 -23.72 -0.37 -17.74
C PHE A 21 -22.95 0.83 -17.20
N ALA A 22 -23.58 1.65 -16.36
CA ALA A 22 -22.92 2.79 -15.71
C ALA A 22 -21.75 2.37 -14.80
N LEU A 23 -21.88 1.26 -14.05
CA LEU A 23 -20.78 0.74 -13.25
C LEU A 23 -19.60 0.27 -14.11
N LYS A 24 -19.87 -0.35 -15.27
CA LYS A 24 -18.82 -0.77 -16.21
C LYS A 24 -18.07 0.42 -16.81
N THR A 25 -18.76 1.50 -17.17
CA THR A 25 -18.10 2.71 -17.70
C THR A 25 -17.23 3.37 -16.63
N LEU A 26 -17.73 3.47 -15.39
CA LEU A 26 -16.94 3.96 -14.25
C LEU A 26 -15.71 3.09 -13.97
N GLN A 27 -15.85 1.76 -13.99
CA GLN A 27 -14.70 0.85 -13.82
C GLN A 27 -13.66 1.01 -14.93
N LYS A 28 -14.09 1.18 -16.19
CA LYS A 28 -13.17 1.47 -17.31
C LYS A 28 -12.41 2.77 -17.10
N ALA A 29 -13.10 3.84 -16.70
CA ALA A 29 -12.47 5.12 -16.39
C ALA A 29 -11.45 4.99 -15.24
N ARG A 30 -11.82 4.30 -14.15
CA ARG A 30 -10.93 4.03 -13.02
C ARG A 30 -9.69 3.23 -13.43
N ARG A 31 -9.83 2.20 -14.28
CA ARG A 31 -8.68 1.42 -14.78
C ARG A 31 -7.71 2.28 -15.57
N LYS A 32 -8.21 3.18 -16.43
CA LYS A 32 -7.36 4.14 -17.15
C LYS A 32 -6.59 5.04 -16.18
N LEU A 33 -7.27 5.59 -15.18
CA LEU A 33 -6.63 6.43 -14.16
C LEU A 33 -5.55 5.68 -13.38
N ILE A 34 -5.82 4.44 -12.94
CA ILE A 34 -4.84 3.61 -12.24
C ILE A 34 -3.62 3.33 -13.12
N TYR A 35 -3.83 3.08 -14.41
CA TYR A 35 -2.74 2.83 -15.35
C TYR A 35 -1.84 4.06 -15.54
N GLU A 36 -2.42 5.24 -15.74
CA GLU A 36 -1.65 6.48 -15.88
C GLU A 36 -0.87 6.82 -14.61
N LYS A 37 -1.48 6.64 -13.43
CA LYS A 37 -0.77 6.79 -12.14
C LYS A 37 0.39 5.81 -12.00
N ALA A 38 0.17 4.53 -12.30
CA ALA A 38 1.22 3.52 -12.21
C ALA A 38 2.41 3.86 -13.12
N LYS A 39 2.14 4.32 -14.35
CA LYS A 39 3.15 4.79 -15.29
C LYS A 39 3.91 6.00 -14.77
N HIS A 40 3.22 6.94 -14.12
CA HIS A 40 3.85 8.09 -13.47
C HIS A 40 4.83 7.66 -12.37
N TYR A 41 4.40 6.81 -11.44
CA TYR A 41 5.25 6.32 -10.35
C TYR A 41 6.46 5.54 -10.85
N ASP A 42 6.31 4.72 -11.88
CA ASP A 42 7.45 3.99 -12.46
C ASP A 42 8.47 4.93 -13.11
N LYS A 43 8.01 6.02 -13.74
CA LYS A 43 8.89 7.06 -14.28
C LYS A 43 9.62 7.79 -13.15
N GLU A 44 8.90 8.15 -12.09
CA GLU A 44 9.45 8.82 -10.91
C GLU A 44 10.55 8.00 -10.24
N TYR A 45 10.30 6.71 -9.95
CA TYR A 45 11.31 5.83 -9.35
C TYR A 45 12.57 5.68 -10.22
N ARG A 46 12.40 5.57 -11.54
CA ARG A 46 13.53 5.53 -12.48
C ARG A 46 14.34 6.82 -12.43
N GLN A 47 13.67 7.97 -12.38
CA GLN A 47 14.31 9.28 -12.30
C GLN A 47 15.04 9.48 -10.97
N MET A 48 14.45 9.07 -9.85
CA MET A 48 15.09 9.12 -8.53
C MET A 48 16.39 8.31 -8.53
N TYR A 49 16.34 7.06 -8.98
CA TYR A 49 17.50 6.19 -9.05
C TYR A 49 18.61 6.74 -9.97
N GLN A 50 18.24 7.23 -11.15
CA GLN A 50 19.21 7.86 -12.07
C GLN A 50 19.84 9.12 -11.48
N THR A 51 19.06 9.91 -10.75
CA THR A 51 19.52 11.15 -10.11
C THR A 51 20.49 10.84 -8.98
N GLU A 52 20.20 9.84 -8.15
CA GLU A 52 21.10 9.36 -7.09
C GLU A 52 22.45 8.91 -7.66
N ILE A 53 22.44 8.12 -8.74
CA ILE A 53 23.66 7.71 -9.44
C ILE A 53 24.42 8.92 -10.01
N ARG A 54 23.69 9.86 -10.63
CA ARG A 54 24.29 11.07 -11.21
C ARG A 54 24.98 11.90 -10.14
N ILE A 55 24.32 12.15 -9.01
CA ILE A 55 24.87 12.88 -7.86
C ILE A 55 26.13 12.17 -7.37
N ALA A 56 26.07 10.85 -7.13
CA ALA A 56 27.22 10.07 -6.69
C ALA A 56 28.43 10.15 -7.65
N ARG A 57 28.20 10.25 -8.96
CA ARG A 57 29.28 10.44 -9.95
C ARG A 57 29.84 11.86 -9.91
N MET A 58 28.98 12.87 -9.82
CA MET A 58 29.40 14.28 -9.75
C MET A 58 30.20 14.56 -8.49
N THR A 59 29.78 14.06 -7.34
CA THR A 59 30.49 14.23 -6.06
C THR A 59 31.87 13.57 -6.09
N ARG A 60 31.97 12.34 -6.63
CA ARG A 60 33.27 11.66 -6.83
C ARG A 60 34.20 12.47 -7.73
N LYS A 61 33.68 13.03 -8.83
CA LYS A 61 34.46 13.87 -9.74
C LYS A 61 34.95 15.16 -9.06
N ALA A 62 34.13 15.74 -8.18
CA ALA A 62 34.45 16.96 -7.45
C ALA A 62 35.29 16.71 -6.17
N GLY A 63 35.59 15.45 -5.82
CA GLY A 63 36.34 15.10 -4.62
C GLY A 63 35.53 15.17 -3.31
N TYR A 64 34.21 15.39 -3.37
CA TYR A 64 33.34 15.43 -2.19
C TYR A 64 32.76 14.05 -1.86
N LEU A 65 32.55 13.78 -0.57
CA LEU A 65 31.89 12.56 -0.09
C LEU A 65 30.37 12.70 -0.22
N CYS A 66 29.72 11.77 -0.93
CA CYS A 66 28.26 11.69 -0.98
C CYS A 66 27.77 10.86 0.21
N VAL A 67 27.10 11.51 1.17
CA VAL A 67 26.39 10.81 2.23
C VAL A 67 25.00 10.43 1.70
N PRO A 68 24.61 9.15 1.71
CA PRO A 68 23.30 8.74 1.25
C PRO A 68 22.19 9.32 2.14
N VAL A 69 21.03 9.53 1.54
CA VAL A 69 19.85 9.99 2.29
C VAL A 69 19.49 8.93 3.33
N HIS A 70 19.30 9.34 4.58
CA HIS A 70 18.86 8.43 5.62
C HIS A 70 17.44 7.92 5.32
N TRP A 71 17.24 6.62 5.47
CA TRP A 71 15.94 5.99 5.24
C TRP A 71 14.93 6.46 6.30
N LYS A 72 13.71 6.80 5.86
CA LYS A 72 12.65 7.34 6.74
C LYS A 72 11.75 6.26 7.34
N LEU A 73 11.73 5.07 6.76
CA LEU A 73 10.83 3.98 7.10
C LEU A 73 11.62 2.69 7.27
N ALA A 74 11.21 1.86 8.23
CA ALA A 74 11.77 0.52 8.44
C ALA A 74 10.67 -0.53 8.46
N PHE A 75 11.04 -1.73 8.02
CA PHE A 75 10.21 -2.91 8.19
C PHE A 75 10.73 -3.72 9.38
N VAL A 76 9.92 -3.82 10.44
CA VAL A 76 10.29 -4.49 11.69
C VAL A 76 9.62 -5.86 11.71
N ILE A 77 10.40 -6.93 11.91
CA ILE A 77 9.89 -8.30 12.02
C ILE A 77 10.16 -8.83 13.42
N ARG A 78 9.18 -9.51 14.01
CA ARG A 78 9.36 -10.22 15.27
C ARG A 78 10.01 -11.59 15.05
N ILE A 79 11.18 -11.79 15.65
CA ILE A 79 11.96 -13.03 15.54
C ILE A 79 11.76 -13.92 16.79
N LEU A 80 11.63 -13.32 17.97
CA LEU A 80 11.54 -14.04 19.23
C LEU A 80 10.09 -14.23 19.71
N GLY A 81 9.87 -15.33 20.45
CA GLY A 81 8.61 -15.68 21.09
C GLY A 81 8.21 -14.78 22.26
N ILE A 82 7.22 -15.22 23.03
CA ILE A 82 6.68 -14.49 24.19
C ILE A 82 7.51 -14.79 25.46
N ASN A 83 8.13 -15.96 25.50
CA ASN A 83 8.87 -16.46 26.66
C ASN A 83 10.15 -15.65 26.89
N CYS A 84 10.48 -15.42 28.16
CA CYS A 84 11.70 -14.73 28.59
C CYS A 84 11.86 -13.29 28.07
N VAL A 85 10.74 -12.63 27.75
CA VAL A 85 10.72 -11.21 27.35
C VAL A 85 10.19 -10.38 28.51
N SER A 86 10.88 -9.27 28.82
CA SER A 86 10.46 -8.40 29.92
C SER A 86 9.10 -7.72 29.63
N PRO A 87 8.29 -7.40 30.66
CA PRO A 87 7.00 -6.74 30.46
C PRO A 87 7.09 -5.41 29.71
N LYS A 88 8.23 -4.69 29.84
CA LYS A 88 8.49 -3.45 29.10
C LYS A 88 8.61 -3.71 27.59
N VAL A 89 9.38 -4.72 27.19
CA VAL A 89 9.53 -5.10 25.78
C VAL A 89 8.22 -5.64 25.21
N HIS A 90 7.45 -6.40 25.98
CA HIS A 90 6.10 -6.83 25.59
C HIS A 90 5.18 -5.65 25.25
N LYS A 91 5.18 -4.59 26.07
CA LYS A 91 4.41 -3.37 25.78
C LYS A 91 4.86 -2.71 24.48
N VAL A 92 6.16 -2.61 24.23
CA VAL A 92 6.72 -2.03 22.99
C VAL A 92 6.30 -2.85 21.76
N LEU A 93 6.40 -4.18 21.80
CA LEU A 93 5.98 -5.05 20.69
C LEU A 93 4.47 -4.93 20.42
N ARG A 94 3.67 -4.74 21.46
CA ARG A 94 2.22 -4.51 21.32
C ARG A 94 1.93 -3.16 20.64
N LEU A 95 2.68 -2.11 20.98
CA LEU A 95 2.57 -0.80 20.32
C LEU A 95 2.94 -0.87 18.83
N LEU A 96 3.97 -1.64 18.51
CA LEU A 96 4.38 -1.92 17.11
C LEU A 96 3.44 -2.88 16.38
N SER A 97 2.35 -3.35 17.01
CA SER A 97 1.40 -4.32 16.46
C SER A 97 2.02 -5.67 16.07
N LEU A 98 2.99 -6.16 16.85
CA LEU A 98 3.72 -7.42 16.65
C LEU A 98 3.40 -8.50 17.72
N PRO A 99 2.16 -9.02 17.80
CA PRO A 99 1.77 -9.98 18.83
C PRO A 99 2.35 -11.38 18.64
N GLN A 100 2.65 -11.78 17.40
CA GLN A 100 3.08 -13.14 17.03
C GLN A 100 4.44 -13.13 16.35
N ILE A 101 5.14 -14.27 16.40
CA ILE A 101 6.42 -14.49 15.71
C ILE A 101 6.18 -14.37 14.20
N PHE A 102 7.17 -13.87 13.46
CA PHE A 102 7.12 -13.64 12.01
C PHE A 102 6.06 -12.65 11.53
N HIS A 103 5.42 -11.92 12.44
CA HIS A 103 4.66 -10.74 12.07
C HIS A 103 5.64 -9.60 11.77
N GLY A 104 5.25 -8.75 10.81
CA GLY A 104 6.04 -7.59 10.45
C GLY A 104 5.16 -6.36 10.22
N THR A 105 5.68 -5.20 10.57
CA THR A 105 5.01 -3.90 10.44
C THR A 105 5.96 -2.86 9.86
N PHE A 106 5.42 -1.94 9.07
CA PHE A 106 6.14 -0.75 8.64
C PHE A 106 6.08 0.28 9.76
N ALA A 107 7.25 0.77 10.20
CA ALA A 107 7.39 1.77 11.24
C ALA A 107 8.19 2.95 10.70
N LYS A 108 7.68 4.16 10.93
CA LYS A 108 8.42 5.39 10.66
C LYS A 108 9.62 5.48 11.60
N LEU A 109 10.79 5.77 11.06
CA LEU A 109 12.00 5.84 11.84
C LEU A 109 12.13 7.18 12.55
N ASN A 110 12.34 7.07 13.86
CA ASN A 110 12.92 8.12 14.67
C ASN A 110 14.42 7.84 14.81
N LYS A 111 15.21 8.85 15.17
CA LYS A 111 16.69 8.81 15.29
C LYS A 111 17.26 7.61 16.09
N ALA A 112 16.44 6.92 16.88
CA ALA A 112 16.79 5.81 17.76
C ALA A 112 16.53 4.39 17.20
N LEU A 113 15.91 4.23 16.02
CA LEU A 113 15.56 2.91 15.46
C LEU A 113 16.39 2.63 14.21
N ILE A 114 17.52 1.94 14.36
CA ILE A 114 18.36 1.55 13.21
C ILE A 114 18.53 0.03 13.20
N ASN A 115 17.74 -0.62 12.35
CA ASN A 115 18.14 -1.81 11.61
C ASN A 115 17.28 -1.88 10.35
N ILE A 116 17.93 -1.90 9.19
CA ILE A 116 17.28 -1.85 7.88
C ILE A 116 17.12 -3.28 7.37
N LEU A 117 15.89 -3.65 7.03
CA LEU A 117 15.63 -4.79 6.15
C LEU A 117 15.37 -4.24 4.75
N THR A 118 16.30 -4.53 3.84
CA THR A 118 16.26 -4.19 2.41
C THR A 118 15.41 -5.19 1.62
N THR A 119 14.23 -5.56 2.12
CA THR A 119 13.30 -6.38 1.33
C THR A 119 12.45 -5.49 0.43
N SER A 120 12.20 -5.93 -0.82
CA SER A 120 11.37 -5.20 -1.78
C SER A 120 9.94 -5.03 -1.23
N VAL A 121 9.63 -3.82 -0.74
CA VAL A 121 8.31 -3.40 -0.19
C VAL A 121 7.15 -3.88 -1.07
N ASN A 122 7.36 -3.80 -2.38
CA ASN A 122 6.43 -4.24 -3.41
C ASN A 122 6.03 -5.72 -3.27
N GLU A 123 7.01 -6.63 -3.22
CA GLU A 123 6.74 -8.07 -3.11
C GLU A 123 6.08 -8.44 -1.79
N LEU A 124 6.49 -7.77 -0.71
CA LEU A 124 5.93 -8.02 0.60
C LEU A 124 4.43 -7.67 0.64
N ILE A 125 4.06 -6.52 0.09
CA ILE A 125 2.67 -6.07 0.07
C ILE A 125 1.82 -6.95 -0.85
N TYR A 126 2.34 -7.38 -2.01
CA TYR A 126 1.60 -8.30 -2.88
C TYR A 126 1.46 -9.72 -2.31
N LYS A 127 2.51 -10.28 -1.69
CA LYS A 127 2.52 -11.69 -1.21
C LYS A 127 1.94 -11.84 0.19
N ARG A 128 2.14 -10.85 1.06
CA ARG A 128 1.84 -10.91 2.51
C ARG A 128 1.04 -9.71 3.01
N GLY A 129 0.49 -8.88 2.11
CA GLY A 129 -0.31 -7.71 2.48
C GLY A 129 -1.68 -8.08 3.02
N TYR A 130 -1.98 -7.61 4.24
CA TYR A 130 -3.30 -7.71 4.85
C TYR A 130 -3.79 -6.33 5.27
N GLY A 131 -5.07 -6.07 5.06
CA GLY A 131 -5.77 -4.88 5.54
C GLY A 131 -6.69 -5.20 6.72
N LYS A 132 -6.88 -4.23 7.61
CA LYS A 132 -7.89 -4.32 8.67
C LYS A 132 -9.17 -3.62 8.22
N ILE A 133 -10.11 -4.37 7.66
CA ILE A 133 -11.37 -3.86 7.13
C ILE A 133 -12.49 -4.31 8.07
N SER A 134 -13.30 -3.37 8.56
CA SER A 134 -14.38 -3.66 9.52
C SER A 134 -13.91 -4.49 10.72
N LYS A 135 -12.74 -4.15 11.28
CA LYS A 135 -12.04 -4.84 12.38
C LYS A 135 -11.57 -6.28 12.08
N LYS A 136 -11.74 -6.79 10.86
CA LYS A 136 -11.28 -8.12 10.43
C LYS A 136 -10.02 -8.01 9.59
N ARG A 137 -9.14 -9.01 9.68
CA ARG A 137 -7.94 -9.14 8.84
C ARG A 137 -8.35 -9.77 7.50
N ILE A 138 -8.21 -9.03 6.41
CA ILE A 138 -8.55 -9.48 5.05
C ILE A 138 -7.32 -9.32 4.16
N ALA A 139 -7.05 -10.31 3.31
CA ALA A 139 -5.96 -10.23 2.35
C ALA A 139 -6.24 -9.13 1.31
N LEU A 140 -5.21 -8.39 0.90
CA LEU A 140 -5.33 -7.33 -0.09
C LEU A 140 -5.32 -7.91 -1.51
N THR A 141 -6.44 -8.49 -1.94
CA THR A 141 -6.58 -9.09 -3.27
C THR A 141 -7.09 -8.09 -4.32
N ASP A 142 -8.09 -7.28 -3.95
CA ASP A 142 -8.79 -6.40 -4.88
C ASP A 142 -8.60 -4.92 -4.56
N HIS A 143 -8.47 -4.10 -5.61
CA HIS A 143 -8.38 -2.64 -5.47
C HIS A 143 -9.65 -2.01 -4.87
N SER A 144 -10.81 -2.68 -4.97
CA SER A 144 -12.06 -2.22 -4.35
C SER A 144 -11.96 -2.15 -2.83
N LEU A 145 -11.28 -3.11 -2.20
CA LEU A 145 -11.06 -3.17 -0.75
C LEU A 145 -10.21 -2.00 -0.26
N ILE A 146 -9.19 -1.65 -1.05
CA ILE A 146 -8.29 -0.52 -0.79
C ILE A 146 -9.07 0.79 -0.97
N ALA A 147 -9.75 0.98 -2.09
CA ALA A 147 -10.52 2.19 -2.38
C ALA A 147 -11.65 2.42 -1.36
N GLN A 148 -12.27 1.36 -0.83
CA GLN A 148 -13.28 1.48 0.22
C GLN A 148 -12.70 2.03 1.53
N SER A 149 -11.49 1.61 1.89
CA SER A 149 -10.86 1.95 3.17
C SER A 149 -10.09 3.27 3.08
N PHE A 150 -9.36 3.49 2.00
CA PHE A 150 -8.42 4.59 1.81
C PHE A 150 -8.83 5.59 0.72
N GLY A 151 -9.99 5.43 0.09
CA GLY A 151 -10.45 6.34 -0.96
C GLY A 151 -10.59 7.80 -0.51
N LYS A 152 -10.76 8.05 0.79
CA LYS A 152 -10.74 9.40 1.38
C LYS A 152 -9.38 10.10 1.26
N TYR A 153 -8.30 9.34 1.25
CA TYR A 153 -6.92 9.82 1.16
C TYR A 153 -6.40 9.82 -0.29
N GLY A 154 -7.27 9.57 -1.29
CA GLY A 154 -6.85 9.52 -2.70
C GLY A 154 -6.11 8.24 -3.11
N ILE A 155 -6.01 7.25 -2.22
CA ILE A 155 -5.41 5.93 -2.47
C ILE A 155 -6.48 5.01 -3.03
N ILE A 156 -6.35 4.67 -4.31
CA ILE A 156 -7.37 3.92 -5.05
C ILE A 156 -6.89 2.49 -5.35
N CYS A 157 -5.58 2.28 -5.49
CA CYS A 157 -5.02 1.00 -5.89
C CYS A 157 -3.83 0.57 -5.04
N MET A 158 -3.37 -0.66 -5.27
CA MET A 158 -2.22 -1.22 -4.55
C MET A 158 -0.92 -0.45 -4.85
N LYS A 159 -0.76 0.05 -6.07
CA LYS A 159 0.42 0.84 -6.46
C LYS A 159 0.48 2.18 -5.73
N ASP A 160 -0.67 2.85 -5.56
CA ASP A 160 -0.77 4.07 -4.75
C ASP A 160 -0.34 3.79 -3.31
N LEU A 161 -0.81 2.68 -2.71
CA LEU A 161 -0.44 2.29 -1.35
C LEU A 161 1.08 2.04 -1.22
N ILE A 162 1.68 1.35 -2.18
CA ILE A 162 3.13 1.09 -2.19
C ILE A 162 3.90 2.41 -2.31
N HIS A 163 3.40 3.35 -3.13
CA HIS A 163 4.02 4.65 -3.30
C HIS A 163 4.02 5.45 -2.01
N GLU A 164 2.88 5.58 -1.34
CA GLU A 164 2.79 6.28 -0.05
C GLU A 164 3.73 5.69 1.02
N ILE A 165 3.86 4.35 1.07
CA ILE A 165 4.78 3.70 2.00
C ILE A 165 6.25 4.00 1.65
N TYR A 166 6.58 4.10 0.36
CA TYR A 166 7.94 4.37 -0.09
C TYR A 166 8.34 5.84 0.12
N THR A 167 7.42 6.77 -0.10
CA THR A 167 7.67 8.22 0.00
C THR A 167 7.40 8.78 1.40
N ASP A 168 6.74 8.03 2.29
CA ASP A 168 6.32 8.46 3.65
C ASP A 168 5.40 9.70 3.59
N GLY A 169 4.39 9.63 2.71
CA GLY A 169 3.40 10.69 2.43
C GLY A 169 2.18 10.72 3.37
#